data_AF-A0A2T5K7E1-F1
#
_entry.id   AF-A0A2T5K7E1-F1
#
_cell.length_a   1.000
_cell.length_b   1.000
_cell.length_c   1.000
_cell.angle_alpha   90.00
_cell.angle_beta   90.00
_cell.angle_gamma   90.00
#
_symmetry.space_group_name_H-M   'P 1'
#
loop_
_entity.id
_entity.type
_entity.pdbx_description
1 polymer ?
#
loop_
_entity_poly.entity_id
_entity_poly.type
_entity_poly.pdbx_seq_one_letter_code
_entity_poly.pdbx_strand_id
1 'polypeptide(L)'
;MIARIAVLCLGALLVAACQRNDLADPPADLGDFALGLNIVVADHAQKVPISREASVEEWEAVMKKAIDDRFGRYEGTKLYNLGISVDGYALAPPGIPVVVAPKSVVAITANIWDDAAGRKLNETGEKMTVFESLTGGSIVGSGYTMSKDEQMEALAYNAAKRVEGWLLGHPEWFGLPPRPPEPRAARASDK
;
A
#
# COMPACT_ATOMS: atom_id res chain seq x y z
N MET A 1 -40.19 -25.41 -31.01
CA MET A 1 -40.11 -24.41 -29.91
C MET A 1 -39.08 -24.86 -28.86
N ILE A 2 -37.83 -25.15 -29.25
CA ILE A 2 -36.76 -25.65 -28.34
C ILE A 2 -35.37 -25.07 -28.68
N ALA A 3 -35.21 -24.29 -29.76
CA ALA A 3 -33.87 -23.88 -30.26
C ALA A 3 -33.57 -22.38 -30.05
N ARG A 4 -33.99 -21.78 -28.92
CA ARG A 4 -33.72 -20.35 -28.61
C ARG A 4 -33.35 -20.08 -27.15
N ILE A 5 -33.03 -21.11 -26.36
CA ILE A 5 -32.53 -20.98 -24.98
C ILE A 5 -31.07 -21.49 -24.94
N ALA A 6 -30.23 -20.88 -25.78
CA ALA A 6 -28.77 -20.99 -25.69
C ALA A 6 -28.15 -19.59 -25.72
N VAL A 7 -28.89 -18.62 -25.18
CA VAL A 7 -28.36 -17.33 -24.74
C VAL A 7 -27.87 -17.54 -23.31
N LEU A 8 -26.74 -16.91 -22.98
CA LEU A 8 -26.28 -16.66 -21.60
C LEU A 8 -25.68 -17.84 -20.81
N CYS A 9 -24.62 -18.48 -21.31
CA CYS A 9 -23.72 -19.25 -20.41
C CYS A 9 -22.22 -19.12 -20.74
N LEU A 10 -21.81 -18.27 -21.69
CA LEU A 10 -20.39 -18.10 -22.04
C LEU A 10 -19.73 -16.84 -21.43
N GLY A 11 -20.45 -16.16 -20.52
CA GLY A 11 -20.01 -14.91 -19.90
C GLY A 11 -19.74 -15.05 -18.42
N ALA A 12 -18.80 -15.91 -18.03
CA ALA A 12 -18.23 -15.91 -16.68
C ALA A 12 -16.81 -16.45 -16.74
N LEU A 13 -15.94 -15.75 -17.47
CA LEU A 13 -14.51 -15.81 -17.18
C LEU A 13 -14.32 -15.31 -15.75
N LEU A 14 -14.16 -16.27 -14.85
CA LEU A 14 -13.67 -16.07 -13.50
C LEU A 14 -12.31 -15.37 -13.62
N VAL A 15 -12.29 -14.04 -13.54
CA VAL A 15 -11.06 -13.32 -13.24
C VAL A 15 -10.81 -13.59 -11.77
N ALA A 16 -10.14 -14.71 -11.49
CA ALA A 16 -9.50 -14.94 -10.21
C ALA A 16 -8.49 -13.79 -10.05
N ALA A 17 -8.88 -12.76 -9.30
CA ALA A 17 -8.00 -11.69 -8.88
C ALA A 17 -7.05 -12.24 -7.82
N CYS A 18 -6.18 -13.17 -8.21
CA CYS A 18 -4.92 -13.35 -7.50
C CYS A 18 -4.27 -11.97 -7.45
N GLN A 19 -3.87 -11.52 -6.26
CA GLN A 19 -3.17 -10.25 -6.08
C GLN A 19 -1.95 -10.26 -7.02
N ARG A 20 -2.07 -9.59 -8.17
CA ARG A 20 -1.00 -9.45 -9.15
C ARG A 20 0.03 -8.53 -8.52
N ASN A 21 1.30 -8.93 -8.54
CA ASN A 21 2.40 -8.02 -8.23
C ASN A 21 2.40 -6.89 -9.28
N ASP A 22 1.93 -5.72 -8.88
CA ASP A 22 1.83 -4.53 -9.75
C ASP A 22 3.18 -3.87 -10.05
N LEU A 23 4.26 -4.28 -9.39
CA LEU A 23 5.60 -3.77 -9.68
C LEU A 23 6.16 -4.26 -11.02
N ALA A 24 5.54 -5.28 -11.62
CA ALA A 24 5.83 -5.71 -12.99
C ALA A 24 5.19 -4.79 -14.05
N ASP A 25 4.19 -4.00 -13.67
CA ASP A 25 3.57 -3.02 -14.55
C ASP A 25 4.39 -1.72 -14.55
N PRO A 26 4.31 -0.90 -15.61
CA PRO A 26 4.96 0.41 -15.63
C PRO A 26 4.59 1.23 -14.38
N PRO A 27 5.53 2.00 -13.81
CA PRO A 27 5.22 2.86 -12.67
C PRO A 27 4.10 3.85 -13.02
N ALA A 28 3.32 4.25 -12.02
CA ALA A 28 2.30 5.26 -12.20
C ALA A 28 2.94 6.61 -12.59
N ASP A 29 2.17 7.52 -13.17
CA ASP A 29 2.69 8.82 -13.56
C ASP A 29 2.86 9.74 -12.34
N LEU A 30 4.09 9.89 -11.86
CA LEU A 30 4.51 10.90 -10.88
C LEU A 30 5.34 12.02 -11.52
N GLY A 31 5.16 12.26 -12.83
CA GLY A 31 5.85 13.34 -13.54
C GLY A 31 7.37 13.18 -13.50
N ASP A 32 8.07 14.24 -13.09
CA ASP A 32 9.54 14.29 -13.06
C ASP A 32 10.14 13.72 -11.75
N PHE A 33 9.38 12.90 -11.02
CA PHE A 33 9.83 12.29 -9.76
C PHE A 33 11.01 11.34 -9.98
N ALA A 34 12.03 11.49 -9.13
CA ALA A 34 13.01 10.46 -8.83
C ALA A 34 13.22 10.36 -7.32
N LEU A 35 13.45 9.13 -6.83
CA LEU A 35 13.71 8.88 -5.42
C LEU A 35 15.12 9.38 -5.05
N GLY A 36 15.19 10.29 -4.08
CA GLY A 36 16.42 10.70 -3.41
C GLY A 36 16.71 9.81 -2.19
N LEU A 37 16.72 10.40 -1.00
CA LEU A 37 16.85 9.69 0.26
C LEU A 37 15.60 8.85 0.56
N ASN A 38 15.82 7.58 0.84
CA ASN A 38 14.84 6.66 1.41
C ASN A 38 15.17 6.41 2.89
N ILE A 39 14.43 7.10 3.77
CA ILE A 39 14.64 7.08 5.21
C ILE A 39 13.47 6.35 5.85
N VAL A 40 13.78 5.30 6.60
CA VAL A 40 12.81 4.59 7.43
C VAL A 40 13.30 4.58 8.86
N VAL A 41 12.40 4.84 9.81
CA VAL A 41 12.65 4.71 11.24
C VAL A 41 11.54 3.89 11.90
N ALA A 42 11.91 2.99 12.82
CA ALA A 42 10.93 2.16 13.54
C ALA A 42 11.18 2.10 15.07
N ASP A 43 12.07 2.92 15.60
CA ASP A 43 12.50 2.94 17.00
C ASP A 43 11.37 3.12 18.03
N HIS A 44 10.28 3.79 17.65
CA HIS A 44 9.12 4.04 18.49
C HIS A 44 7.89 3.19 18.14
N ALA A 45 8.05 2.20 17.26
CA ALA A 45 6.94 1.35 16.82
C ALA A 45 6.26 0.65 18.01
N GLN A 46 4.96 0.85 18.16
CA GLN A 46 4.17 0.20 19.21
C GLN A 46 3.62 -1.14 18.73
N LYS A 47 3.99 -2.22 19.44
CA LYS A 47 3.47 -3.57 19.17
C LYS A 47 2.16 -3.81 19.92
N VAL A 48 1.16 -4.35 19.24
CA VAL A 48 -0.07 -4.84 19.89
C VAL A 48 0.23 -6.10 20.75
N PRO A 49 -0.30 -6.25 21.99
CA PRO A 49 0.12 -7.31 22.92
C PRO A 49 0.08 -8.75 22.39
N ILE A 50 -0.89 -9.09 21.53
CA ILE A 50 -1.05 -10.44 20.97
C ILE A 50 -0.24 -10.67 19.67
N SER A 51 0.50 -9.66 19.22
CA SER A 51 1.29 -9.71 17.99
C SER A 51 2.53 -10.60 18.13
N ARG A 52 2.99 -11.18 17.01
CA ARG A 52 4.38 -11.68 16.92
C ARG A 52 5.36 -10.53 17.18
N GLU A 53 6.55 -10.87 17.68
CA GLU A 53 7.67 -9.94 17.82
C GLU A 53 8.34 -9.70 16.47
N ALA A 54 8.72 -8.44 16.21
CA ALA A 54 9.60 -8.04 15.12
C ALA A 54 10.53 -6.92 15.62
N SER A 55 11.82 -6.97 15.25
CA SER A 55 12.78 -5.96 15.68
C SER A 55 12.63 -4.65 14.90
N VAL A 56 13.25 -3.58 15.42
CA VAL A 56 13.33 -2.28 14.74
C VAL A 56 13.99 -2.43 13.38
N GLU A 57 15.12 -3.14 13.33
CA GLU A 57 15.92 -3.37 12.13
C GLU A 57 15.16 -4.20 11.08
N GLU A 58 14.36 -5.18 11.52
CA GLU A 58 13.52 -5.96 10.62
C GLU A 58 12.48 -5.08 9.94
N TRP A 59 11.80 -4.20 10.70
CA TRP A 59 10.84 -3.25 10.15
C TRP A 59 11.48 -2.21 9.22
N GLU A 60 12.62 -1.66 9.60
CA GLU A 60 13.36 -0.71 8.77
C GLU A 60 13.80 -1.36 7.46
N ALA A 61 14.34 -2.59 7.51
CA ALA A 61 14.82 -3.30 6.33
C ALA A 61 13.69 -3.59 5.33
N VAL A 62 12.60 -4.21 5.78
CA VAL A 62 11.49 -4.60 4.87
C VAL A 62 10.77 -3.38 4.29
N MET A 63 10.58 -2.33 5.09
CA MET A 63 9.90 -1.11 4.63
C MET A 63 10.80 -0.32 3.68
N LYS A 64 12.10 -0.19 3.99
CA LYS A 64 13.05 0.48 3.11
C LYS A 64 13.11 -0.21 1.75
N LYS A 65 13.22 -1.54 1.76
CA LYS A 65 13.18 -2.35 0.54
C LYS A 65 11.88 -2.14 -0.26
N ALA A 66 10.72 -2.13 0.39
CA ALA A 66 9.45 -1.94 -0.31
C ALA A 66 9.32 -0.54 -0.95
N ILE A 67 9.84 0.50 -0.30
CA ILE A 67 9.92 1.85 -0.84
C ILE A 67 10.90 1.89 -2.03
N ASP A 68 12.09 1.30 -1.90
CA ASP A 68 13.06 1.22 -3.01
C ASP A 68 12.49 0.46 -4.21
N ASP A 69 11.87 -0.71 -4.00
CA ASP A 69 11.29 -1.52 -5.07
C ASP A 69 10.18 -0.77 -5.83
N ARG A 70 9.38 0.05 -5.13
CA ARG A 70 8.29 0.80 -5.76
C ARG A 70 8.77 2.08 -6.43
N PHE A 71 9.53 2.91 -5.71
CA PHE A 71 9.89 4.27 -6.09
C PHE A 71 11.26 4.38 -6.78
N GLY A 72 12.15 3.40 -6.61
CA GLY A 72 13.43 3.34 -7.32
C GLY A 72 13.31 3.06 -8.82
N ARG A 73 12.10 2.72 -9.30
CA ARG A 73 11.78 2.51 -10.72
C ARG A 73 11.51 3.81 -11.49
N TYR A 74 11.44 4.95 -10.79
CA TYR A 74 11.17 6.24 -11.41
C TYR A 74 12.47 6.92 -11.84
N GLU A 75 12.56 7.30 -13.12
CA GLU A 75 13.77 7.83 -13.76
C GLU A 75 13.71 9.35 -14.01
N GLY A 76 12.91 10.08 -13.22
CA GLY A 76 12.83 11.54 -13.31
C GLY A 76 14.16 12.23 -12.96
N THR A 77 14.22 13.53 -13.20
CA THR A 77 15.41 14.34 -12.92
C THR A 77 15.33 15.08 -11.59
N LYS A 78 14.13 15.20 -11.02
CA LYS A 78 13.92 15.92 -9.76
C LYS A 78 13.86 14.98 -8.57
N LEU A 79 14.80 15.16 -7.65
CA LEU A 79 14.92 14.31 -6.46
C LEU A 79 13.90 14.67 -5.38
N TYR A 80 13.23 13.65 -4.88
CA TYR A 80 12.32 13.73 -3.75
C TYR A 80 12.74 12.74 -2.67
N ASN A 81 12.82 13.21 -1.44
CA ASN A 81 13.21 12.40 -0.29
C ASN A 81 11.96 11.88 0.42
N LEU A 82 11.90 10.57 0.69
CA LEU A 82 10.81 9.94 1.44
C LEU A 82 11.26 9.59 2.85
N GLY A 83 10.46 10.01 3.83
CA GLY A 83 10.62 9.65 5.23
C GLY A 83 9.42 8.86 5.72
N ILE A 84 9.64 7.60 6.08
CA ILE A 84 8.61 6.68 6.60
C ILE A 84 8.91 6.37 8.06
N SER A 85 7.91 6.60 8.91
CA SER A 85 7.90 6.22 10.31
C SER A 85 7.02 4.98 10.48
N VAL A 86 7.53 3.92 11.09
CA VAL A 86 6.72 2.78 11.53
C VAL A 86 6.21 3.07 12.94
N ASP A 87 4.94 3.43 13.04
CA ASP A 87 4.35 3.94 14.29
C ASP A 87 3.84 2.80 15.18
N GLY A 88 3.41 1.69 14.59
CA GLY A 88 2.96 0.52 15.32
C GLY A 88 2.52 -0.63 14.43
N TYR A 89 2.39 -1.82 15.01
CA TYR A 89 2.08 -3.02 14.24
C TYR A 89 1.35 -4.09 15.05
N ALA A 90 0.62 -4.95 14.31
CA ALA A 90 0.19 -6.25 14.78
C ALA A 90 0.46 -7.28 13.67
N LEU A 91 1.21 -8.33 14.00
CA LEU A 91 1.50 -9.49 13.16
C LEU A 91 0.71 -10.68 13.71
N ALA A 92 -0.10 -11.30 12.86
CA ALA A 92 -1.04 -12.32 13.31
C ALA A 92 -0.32 -13.58 13.84
N PRO A 93 -0.53 -13.99 15.11
CA PRO A 93 0.09 -15.18 15.67
C PRO A 93 -0.50 -16.46 15.05
N PRO A 94 0.26 -17.57 15.04
CA PRO A 94 -0.24 -18.84 14.53
C PRO A 94 -1.36 -19.42 15.43
N GLY A 95 -2.21 -20.28 14.87
CA GLY A 95 -3.17 -21.10 15.63
C GLY A 95 -4.54 -20.48 15.93
N ILE A 96 -4.84 -19.28 15.42
CA ILE A 96 -6.17 -18.66 15.52
C ILE A 96 -7.01 -19.02 14.28
N PRO A 97 -8.27 -19.50 14.42
CA PRO A 97 -9.11 -19.84 13.27
C PRO A 97 -9.37 -18.64 12.34
N VAL A 98 -9.28 -18.83 11.02
CA VAL A 98 -9.32 -17.77 9.98
C VAL A 98 -10.52 -16.84 10.09
N VAL A 99 -11.71 -17.37 10.43
CA VAL A 99 -12.95 -16.58 10.54
C VAL A 99 -12.88 -15.54 11.67
N VAL A 100 -12.02 -15.77 12.66
CA VAL A 100 -11.81 -14.89 13.83
C VAL A 100 -10.36 -14.39 13.94
N ALA A 101 -9.51 -14.72 12.96
CA ALA A 101 -8.10 -14.39 13.01
C ALA A 101 -7.91 -12.87 12.85
N PRO A 102 -7.20 -12.21 13.78
CA PRO A 102 -6.85 -10.82 13.60
C PRO A 102 -5.96 -10.71 12.35
N LYS A 103 -6.24 -9.74 11.48
CA LYS A 103 -5.38 -9.47 10.32
C LYS A 103 -4.10 -8.78 10.78
N SER A 104 -3.01 -9.05 10.07
CA SER A 104 -1.79 -8.27 10.26
C SER A 104 -2.02 -6.84 9.77
N VAL A 105 -1.44 -5.87 10.48
CA VAL A 105 -1.59 -4.44 10.22
C VAL A 105 -0.31 -3.71 10.61
N VAL A 106 0.04 -2.67 9.84
CA VAL A 106 1.08 -1.71 10.18
C VAL A 106 0.51 -0.30 10.11
N ALA A 107 0.80 0.52 11.11
CA ALA A 107 0.53 1.94 11.11
C ALA A 107 1.84 2.68 10.76
N ILE A 108 1.77 3.59 9.80
CA ILE A 108 2.91 4.41 9.39
C ILE A 108 2.54 5.89 9.31
N THR A 109 3.55 6.74 9.43
CA THR A 109 3.48 8.15 9.05
C THR A 109 4.47 8.43 7.91
N ALA A 110 3.96 8.92 6.78
CA ALA A 110 4.76 9.25 5.61
C ALA A 110 4.97 10.76 5.45
N ASN A 111 6.16 11.14 4.98
CA ASN A 111 6.54 12.51 4.68
C ASN A 111 7.38 12.57 3.41
N ILE A 112 7.28 13.69 2.68
CA ILE A 112 8.02 13.92 1.43
C ILE A 112 8.67 15.31 1.42
N TRP A 113 9.90 15.37 0.91
CA TRP A 113 10.65 16.62 0.70
C TRP A 113 11.04 16.76 -0.76
N ASP A 114 11.02 17.99 -1.26
CA ASP A 114 11.64 18.39 -2.51
C ASP A 114 13.09 18.76 -2.20
N ASP A 115 14.02 17.98 -2.76
CA ASP A 115 15.45 18.09 -2.46
C ASP A 115 16.02 19.43 -2.92
N ALA A 116 15.74 19.81 -4.16
CA ALA A 116 16.22 21.07 -4.75
C ALA A 116 15.63 22.30 -4.06
N ALA A 117 14.36 22.23 -3.66
CA ALA A 117 13.71 23.31 -2.93
C ALA A 117 14.05 23.32 -1.42
N GLY A 118 14.74 22.29 -0.91
CA GLY A 118 15.14 22.17 0.50
C GLY A 118 13.97 22.22 1.48
N ARG A 119 12.77 21.77 1.07
CA ARG A 119 11.56 21.92 1.87
C ARG A 119 10.67 20.69 1.85
N LYS A 120 9.96 20.50 2.96
CA LYS A 120 8.89 19.51 3.06
C LYS A 120 7.70 19.93 2.20
N LEU A 121 7.06 18.99 1.54
CA LEU A 121 5.88 19.26 0.69
C LEU A 121 4.57 19.16 1.46
N ASN A 122 4.51 18.26 2.44
CA ASN A 122 3.36 18.07 3.30
C ASN A 122 3.55 18.77 4.66
N GLU A 123 2.58 19.60 5.06
CA GLU A 123 2.62 20.29 6.37
C GLU A 123 2.58 19.29 7.53
N THR A 124 1.62 18.36 7.49
CA THR A 124 1.44 17.30 8.48
C THR A 124 1.82 15.95 7.87
N GLY A 125 2.39 15.06 8.68
CA GLY A 125 2.68 13.69 8.24
C GLY A 125 1.42 12.93 7.89
N GLU A 126 1.42 12.25 6.75
CA GLU A 126 0.28 11.46 6.29
C GLU A 126 0.26 10.13 7.04
N LYS A 127 -0.74 9.94 7.90
CA LYS A 127 -0.91 8.74 8.71
C LYS A 127 -1.70 7.69 7.95
N MET A 128 -1.18 6.47 7.90
CA MET A 128 -1.80 5.37 7.17
C MET A 128 -1.85 4.13 8.05
N THR A 129 -3.04 3.51 8.14
CA THR A 129 -3.20 2.17 8.69
C THR A 129 -3.34 1.19 7.54
N VAL A 130 -2.37 0.30 7.40
CA VAL A 130 -2.22 -0.59 6.24
C VAL A 130 -2.44 -2.01 6.69
N PHE A 131 -3.38 -2.70 6.05
CA PHE A 131 -3.70 -4.09 6.33
C PHE A 131 -3.07 -5.02 5.30
N GLU A 132 -2.76 -6.23 5.74
CA GLU A 132 -2.54 -7.37 4.87
C GLU A 132 -3.86 -7.65 4.11
N SER A 133 -3.80 -7.63 2.77
CA SER A 133 -4.91 -7.36 1.86
C SER A 133 -6.24 -8.09 2.17
N LEU A 134 -7.35 -7.36 1.96
CA LEU A 134 -8.72 -7.84 1.73
C LEU A 134 -9.09 -7.59 0.26
N THR A 135 -8.54 -8.33 -0.69
CA THR A 135 -9.04 -8.29 -2.09
C THR A 135 -9.19 -9.72 -2.59
N GLY A 136 -10.42 -10.07 -2.92
CA GLY A 136 -10.94 -11.43 -2.98
C GLY A 136 -10.18 -12.35 -3.95
N GLY A 137 -9.85 -13.53 -3.45
CA GLY A 137 -9.31 -14.61 -4.25
C GLY A 137 -8.86 -15.81 -3.42
N SER A 138 -8.29 -15.57 -2.24
CA SER A 138 -7.78 -16.65 -1.39
C SER A 138 -8.17 -16.44 0.07
N ILE A 139 -9.30 -17.03 0.44
CA ILE A 139 -9.66 -17.32 1.83
C ILE A 139 -8.73 -18.44 2.31
N VAL A 140 -7.50 -18.11 2.68
CA VAL A 140 -6.70 -18.88 3.62
C VAL A 140 -6.01 -17.84 4.48
N GLY A 141 -6.42 -17.75 5.75
CA GLY A 141 -6.04 -16.65 6.63
C GLY A 141 -4.52 -16.53 6.76
N SER A 142 -4.04 -15.29 6.66
CA SER A 142 -2.61 -14.96 6.76
C SER A 142 -1.98 -15.36 8.10
N GLY A 143 -2.79 -15.58 9.15
CA GLY A 143 -2.32 -16.14 10.42
C GLY A 143 -2.02 -17.65 10.39
N TYR A 144 -2.48 -18.41 9.38
CA TYR A 144 -2.30 -19.87 9.31
C TYR A 144 -1.12 -20.30 8.42
N THR A 145 -0.86 -19.60 7.31
CA THR A 145 0.16 -20.01 6.32
C THR A 145 1.38 -19.10 6.25
N MET A 146 1.27 -17.81 6.61
CA MET A 146 2.39 -16.89 6.47
C MET A 146 3.28 -16.90 7.71
N SER A 147 4.57 -16.95 7.44
CA SER A 147 5.63 -16.65 8.38
C SER A 147 5.57 -15.17 8.80
N LYS A 148 6.31 -14.84 9.86
CA LYS A 148 6.45 -13.44 10.31
C LYS A 148 6.97 -12.56 9.17
N ASP A 149 8.01 -13.03 8.49
CA ASP A 149 8.71 -12.27 7.45
C ASP A 149 7.78 -12.02 6.26
N GLU A 150 7.02 -13.03 5.82
CA GLU A 150 6.02 -12.86 4.76
C GLU A 150 4.93 -11.84 5.13
N GLN A 151 4.46 -11.83 6.39
CA GLN A 151 3.48 -10.82 6.85
C GLN A 151 4.08 -9.42 6.81
N MET A 152 5.33 -9.26 7.25
CA MET A 152 6.04 -8.00 7.24
C MET A 152 6.28 -7.48 5.81
N GLU A 153 6.71 -8.36 4.90
CA GLU A 153 6.90 -8.04 3.48
C GLU A 153 5.59 -7.63 2.81
N ALA A 154 4.49 -8.35 3.06
CA ALA A 154 3.18 -8.03 2.51
C ALA A 154 2.67 -6.66 3.03
N LEU A 155 2.86 -6.38 4.31
CA LEU A 155 2.51 -5.09 4.91
C LEU A 155 3.36 -3.95 4.35
N ALA A 156 4.67 -4.14 4.23
CA ALA A 156 5.59 -3.15 3.67
C ALA A 156 5.27 -2.85 2.19
N TYR A 157 5.02 -3.88 1.39
CA TYR A 157 4.58 -3.75 0.00
C TYR A 157 3.28 -2.94 -0.12
N ASN A 158 2.27 -3.28 0.71
CA ASN A 158 0.99 -2.57 0.73
C ASN A 158 1.16 -1.12 1.23
N ALA A 159 2.09 -0.88 2.16
CA ALA A 159 2.37 0.45 2.68
C ALA A 159 3.02 1.33 1.61
N ALA A 160 4.04 0.83 0.91
CA ALA A 160 4.64 1.53 -0.22
C ALA A 160 3.60 1.88 -1.29
N LYS A 161 2.68 0.95 -1.60
CA LYS A 161 1.57 1.19 -2.52
C LYS A 161 0.61 2.27 -2.03
N ARG A 162 0.30 2.30 -0.72
CA ARG A 162 -0.56 3.32 -0.13
C ARG A 162 0.11 4.71 -0.13
N VAL A 163 1.44 4.76 0.02
CA VAL A 163 2.26 5.97 -0.16
C VAL A 163 2.20 6.44 -1.61
N GLU A 164 2.38 5.56 -2.59
CA GLU A 164 2.28 5.92 -4.02
C GLU A 164 0.90 6.49 -4.35
N GLY A 165 -0.17 5.86 -3.87
CA GLY A 165 -1.54 6.37 -4.02
C GLY A 165 -1.76 7.74 -3.37
N TRP A 166 -1.10 8.01 -2.24
CA TRP A 166 -1.10 9.34 -1.61
C TRP A 166 -0.38 10.37 -2.49
N LEU A 167 0.83 10.06 -2.99
CA LEU A 167 1.57 10.95 -3.87
C LEU A 167 0.81 11.26 -5.16
N LEU A 168 0.20 10.25 -5.79
CA LEU A 168 -0.67 10.43 -6.96
C LEU A 168 -1.86 11.35 -6.67
N GLY A 169 -2.26 11.47 -5.39
CA GLY A 169 -3.24 12.41 -4.86
C GLY A 169 -2.84 13.88 -4.95
N HIS A 170 -1.55 14.14 -5.10
CA HIS A 170 -0.93 15.46 -5.07
C HIS A 170 -0.09 15.71 -6.34
N PRO A 171 -0.68 15.66 -7.55
CA PRO A 171 0.06 15.88 -8.80
C PRO A 171 0.78 17.23 -8.85
N GLU A 172 0.26 18.25 -8.15
CA GLU A 172 0.85 19.58 -8.05
C GLU A 172 2.27 19.57 -7.42
N TRP A 173 2.60 18.56 -6.62
CA TRP A 173 3.95 18.39 -6.06
C TRP A 173 4.99 18.01 -7.11
N PHE A 174 4.53 17.44 -8.22
CA PHE A 174 5.36 16.86 -9.28
C PHE A 174 5.25 17.63 -10.60
N GLY A 175 4.70 18.85 -10.58
CA GLY A 175 4.53 19.69 -11.78
C GLY A 175 3.45 19.19 -12.74
N LEU A 176 2.62 18.25 -12.30
CA LEU A 176 1.48 17.74 -13.06
C LEU A 176 0.24 18.61 -12.81
N PRO A 177 -0.71 18.67 -13.76
CA PRO A 177 -1.95 19.40 -13.57
C PRO A 177 -2.76 18.83 -12.38
N PRO A 178 -3.45 19.68 -11.60
CA PRO A 178 -4.30 19.21 -10.52
C PRO A 178 -5.31 18.17 -10.99
N ARG A 179 -5.57 17.16 -10.15
CA ARG A 179 -6.59 16.16 -10.46
C ARG A 179 -7.95 16.86 -10.60
N PRO A 180 -8.74 16.56 -11.65
CA PRO A 180 -10.12 17.03 -11.72
C PRO A 180 -10.87 16.62 -10.45
N PRO A 181 -11.77 17.46 -9.93
CA PRO A 181 -12.60 17.07 -8.80
C PRO A 181 -13.34 15.78 -9.16
N GLU A 182 -13.25 14.79 -8.28
CA GLU A 182 -13.94 13.52 -8.47
C GLU A 182 -15.44 13.84 -8.68
N PRO A 183 -16.09 13.30 -9.73
CA PRO A 183 -17.51 13.54 -9.94
C PRO A 183 -18.21 13.18 -8.64
N ARG A 184 -18.82 14.18 -7.99
CA ARG A 184 -19.63 13.95 -6.80
C ARG A 184 -20.62 12.88 -7.21
N ALA A 185 -20.43 11.65 -6.72
CA ALA A 185 -21.38 10.57 -6.94
C ALA A 185 -22.73 11.18 -6.63
N ALA A 186 -23.58 11.29 -7.65
CA ALA A 186 -24.86 11.95 -7.51
C ALA A 186 -25.50 11.33 -6.29
N ARG A 187 -25.62 12.11 -5.20
CA ARG A 187 -26.41 11.68 -4.06
C ARG A 187 -27.73 11.33 -4.69
N ALA A 188 -28.06 10.04 -4.72
CA ALA A 188 -29.37 9.58 -5.10
C ALA A 188 -30.31 10.32 -4.15
N SER A 189 -30.83 11.43 -4.64
CA SER A 189 -31.86 12.22 -4.02
C SER A 189 -33.13 11.49 -4.38
N ASP A 190 -33.52 10.52 -3.56
CA ASP A 190 -34.81 9.85 -3.58
C ASP A 190 -34.88 9.05 -2.27
N LYS A 191 -35.90 9.12 -1.42
CA LYS A 191 -37.11 9.91 -1.29
C LYS A 191 -37.65 9.60 0.11
#